data_AF-X1L2V0-F1
#
_entry.id   AF-X1L2V0-F1
#
_cell.length_a   1.000
_cell.length_b   1.000
_cell.length_c   1.000
_cell.angle_alpha   90.00
_cell.angle_beta   90.00
_cell.angle_gamma   90.00
#
_symmetry.space_group_name_H-M   'P 1'
#
loop_
_entity.id
_entity.type
_entity.pdbx_description
1 polymer ?
#
loop_
_entity_poly.entity_id
_entity_poly.type
_entity_poly.pdbx_seq_one_letter_code
_entity_poly.pdbx_strand_id
1 'polypeptide(L)'
;GYATEKKTLRDSLFKFLARSKTRKPWDELFYNNDFNTLLTESDVERYATCLEAVRSAPSASNQQPWRILKKEGSNILHFYLRRTKIYAKAIKRIDLQKVDMGIAMCHFELAARELGLSGSWEQQGNQTNREDKEYIISWTG
;
A
#
# COMPACT_ATOMS: atom_id res chain seq x y z
N GLY A 1 29.97 -9.04 37.12
CA GLY A 1 29.81 -9.30 35.67
C GLY A 1 28.64 -8.49 35.16
N TYR A 2 28.84 -7.67 34.12
CA TYR A 2 27.82 -6.77 33.60
C TYR A 2 26.83 -7.53 32.71
N ALA A 3 25.54 -7.39 33.02
CA ALA A 3 24.45 -7.91 32.19
C ALA A 3 24.19 -6.95 31.01
N THR A 4 24.67 -7.34 29.83
CA THR A 4 24.53 -6.56 28.59
C THR A 4 23.37 -7.10 27.75
N GLU A 5 22.13 -6.99 28.23
CA GLU A 5 20.96 -7.33 27.40
C GLU A 5 19.77 -6.43 27.70
N LYS A 6 18.99 -6.09 26.65
CA LYS A 6 17.60 -5.57 26.64
C LYS A 6 17.35 -4.09 26.26
N LYS A 7 18.36 -3.21 26.12
CA LYS A 7 18.09 -1.82 25.64
C LYS A 7 17.69 -1.76 24.16
N THR A 8 18.41 -2.46 23.28
CA THR A 8 18.22 -2.40 21.82
C THR A 8 16.89 -2.99 21.32
N LEU A 9 16.45 -4.13 21.87
CA LEU A 9 15.20 -4.76 21.45
C LEU A 9 13.97 -3.95 21.87
N ARG A 10 13.98 -3.40 23.09
CA ARG A 10 12.90 -2.51 23.57
C ARG A 10 12.86 -1.23 22.76
N ASP A 11 14.00 -0.57 22.51
CA ASP A 11 14.05 0.63 21.67
C ASP A 11 13.57 0.40 20.24
N SER A 12 13.90 -0.76 19.65
CA SER A 12 13.41 -1.14 18.32
C SER A 12 11.89 -1.30 18.31
N LEU A 13 11.33 -1.99 19.31
CA LEU A 13 9.88 -2.15 19.47
C LEU A 13 9.18 -0.80 19.72
N PHE A 14 9.74 0.08 20.55
CA PHE A 14 9.21 1.43 20.78
C PHE A 14 9.25 2.30 19.52
N LYS A 15 10.34 2.27 18.74
CA LYS A 15 10.42 2.97 17.45
C LYS A 15 9.42 2.43 16.43
N PHE A 16 9.22 1.11 16.40
CA PHE A 16 8.22 0.46 15.56
C PHE A 16 6.79 0.93 15.93
N LEU A 17 6.47 0.95 17.23
CA LEU A 17 5.18 1.46 17.75
C LEU A 17 4.98 2.95 17.52
N ALA A 18 6.03 3.77 17.57
CA ALA A 18 5.95 5.18 17.27
C ALA A 18 5.70 5.44 15.77
N ARG A 19 6.37 4.68 14.89
CA ARG A 19 6.15 4.77 13.44
C ARG A 19 4.79 4.22 13.02
N SER A 20 4.22 3.23 13.71
CA SER A 20 2.91 2.68 13.35
C SER A 20 1.74 3.66 13.58
N LYS A 21 1.98 4.78 14.26
CA LYS A 21 0.97 5.84 14.48
C LYS A 21 0.84 6.82 13.33
N THR A 22 1.86 6.97 12.48
CA THR A 22 1.80 7.87 11.33
C THR A 22 1.41 7.10 10.07
N ARG A 23 0.80 7.77 9.09
CA ARG A 23 0.60 7.24 7.74
C ARG A 23 1.22 8.19 6.75
N LYS A 24 1.63 7.67 5.59
CA LYS A 24 2.09 8.51 4.49
C LYS A 24 0.96 9.46 4.08
N PRO A 25 1.31 10.68 3.63
CA PRO A 25 0.32 11.58 3.07
C PRO A 25 -0.26 10.97 1.78
N TRP A 26 -1.46 11.43 1.43
CA TRP A 26 -2.26 10.90 0.32
C TRP A 26 -1.51 10.97 -1.03
N ASP A 27 -0.88 12.11 -1.28
CA ASP A 27 -0.09 12.44 -2.47
C ASP A 27 1.17 11.55 -2.67
N GLU A 28 1.64 10.88 -1.62
CA GLU A 28 2.73 9.91 -1.73
C GLU A 28 2.27 8.51 -2.15
N LEU A 29 0.97 8.23 -2.15
CA LEU A 29 0.40 6.89 -2.32
C LEU A 29 -0.51 6.77 -3.54
N PHE A 30 -1.22 7.84 -3.91
CA PHE A 30 -2.30 7.79 -4.88
C PHE A 30 -2.10 8.78 -6.03
N TYR A 31 -2.30 8.27 -7.25
CA TYR A 31 -1.95 8.96 -8.48
C TYR A 31 -3.05 8.84 -9.53
N ASN A 32 -3.14 9.83 -10.42
CA ASN A 32 -4.11 9.88 -11.50
C ASN A 32 -3.41 9.67 -12.85
N ASN A 33 -3.76 8.60 -13.58
CA ASN A 33 -3.29 8.23 -14.92
C ASN A 33 -1.79 7.92 -15.08
N ASP A 34 -0.90 8.72 -14.48
CA ASP A 34 0.54 8.50 -14.37
C ASP A 34 1.06 8.75 -12.94
N PHE A 35 2.34 8.45 -12.68
CA PHE A 35 2.96 8.62 -11.35
C PHE A 35 3.48 10.03 -11.07
N ASN A 36 3.23 11.00 -11.95
CA ASN A 36 3.62 12.40 -11.80
C ASN A 36 2.42 13.29 -11.45
N THR A 37 1.20 12.80 -11.70
CA THR A 37 -0.05 13.51 -11.43
C THR A 37 -0.69 12.98 -10.16
N LEU A 38 -0.88 13.87 -9.18
CA LEU A 38 -1.49 13.52 -7.90
C LEU A 38 -2.99 13.25 -8.08
N LEU A 39 -3.49 12.25 -7.36
CA LEU A 39 -4.92 12.00 -7.28
C LEU A 39 -5.53 12.89 -6.19
N THR A 40 -6.46 13.77 -6.55
CA THR A 40 -7.21 14.55 -5.55
C THR A 40 -8.43 13.78 -5.06
N GLU A 41 -8.99 14.14 -3.89
CA GLU A 41 -10.22 13.51 -3.38
C GLU A 41 -11.40 13.62 -4.36
N SER A 42 -11.48 14.71 -5.13
CA SER A 42 -12.49 14.87 -6.19
C SER A 42 -12.33 13.90 -7.36
N ASP A 43 -11.10 13.44 -7.64
CA ASP A 43 -10.82 12.53 -8.76
C ASP A 43 -11.15 11.08 -8.44
N VAL A 44 -11.26 10.73 -7.16
CA VAL A 44 -11.42 9.34 -6.69
C VAL A 44 -12.85 8.83 -6.82
N GLU A 45 -13.79 9.69 -7.23
CA GLU A 45 -15.21 9.38 -7.38
C GLU A 45 -15.73 8.59 -6.17
N ARG A 46 -16.17 7.34 -6.38
CA ARG A 46 -16.74 6.45 -5.37
C ARG A 46 -15.72 5.76 -4.46
N TYR A 47 -14.42 5.83 -4.77
CA TYR A 47 -13.38 5.03 -4.11
C TYR A 47 -12.57 5.79 -3.04
N ALA A 48 -12.89 7.05 -2.73
CA ALA A 48 -12.16 7.86 -1.75
C ALA A 48 -12.01 7.14 -0.39
N THR A 49 -13.11 6.66 0.18
CA THR A 49 -13.11 5.88 1.44
C THR A 49 -12.33 4.57 1.33
N CYS A 50 -12.35 3.93 0.15
CA CYS A 50 -11.61 2.68 -0.08
C CYS A 50 -10.09 2.92 -0.09
N LEU A 51 -9.65 4.01 -0.72
CA LEU A 51 -8.24 4.43 -0.70
C LEU A 51 -7.82 4.89 0.70
N GLU A 52 -8.70 5.54 1.46
CA GLU A 52 -8.41 5.90 2.84
C GLU A 52 -8.27 4.66 3.75
N ALA A 53 -9.06 3.61 3.50
CA ALA A 53 -8.92 2.32 4.16
C ALA A 53 -7.57 1.67 3.83
N VAL A 54 -7.12 1.73 2.57
CA VAL A 54 -5.77 1.31 2.15
C VAL A 54 -4.70 2.11 2.87
N ARG A 55 -4.83 3.44 2.91
CA ARG A 55 -3.87 4.32 3.60
C ARG A 55 -3.75 3.94 5.08
N SER A 56 -4.87 3.57 5.70
CA SER A 56 -4.92 3.18 7.11
C SER A 56 -4.36 1.77 7.39
N ALA A 57 -4.22 0.92 6.37
CA ALA A 57 -3.77 -0.47 6.51
C ALA A 57 -2.38 -0.57 7.19
N PRO A 58 -2.15 -1.58 8.05
CA PRO A 58 -0.84 -1.80 8.65
C PRO A 58 0.16 -2.35 7.63
N SER A 59 1.44 -2.04 7.83
CA SER A 59 2.54 -2.63 7.05
C SER A 59 3.81 -2.76 7.88
N ALA A 60 4.70 -3.66 7.47
CA ALA A 60 5.98 -3.86 8.12
C ALA A 60 6.79 -2.56 8.20
N SER A 61 7.24 -2.18 9.40
CA SER A 61 7.89 -0.90 9.72
C SER A 61 7.17 0.33 9.16
N ASN A 62 5.85 0.25 9.02
CA ASN A 62 5.00 1.31 8.46
C ASN A 62 5.47 1.81 7.08
N GLN A 63 6.06 0.94 6.27
CA GLN A 63 6.63 1.34 4.96
C GLN A 63 5.57 1.77 3.96
N GLN A 64 4.35 1.22 4.04
CA GLN A 64 3.23 1.46 3.11
C GLN A 64 3.71 1.38 1.65
N PRO A 65 4.15 0.18 1.22
CA PRO A 65 4.86 0.02 -0.04
C PRO A 65 3.92 0.11 -1.27
N TRP A 66 2.62 0.27 -1.07
CA TRP A 66 1.63 0.39 -2.14
C TRP A 66 1.65 1.76 -2.81
N ARG A 67 1.44 1.76 -4.13
CA ARG A 67 1.21 2.94 -4.96
C ARG A 67 0.01 2.60 -5.84
N ILE A 68 -1.06 3.40 -5.77
CA ILE A 68 -2.28 3.13 -6.54
C ILE A 68 -2.46 4.19 -7.60
N LEU A 69 -2.73 3.73 -8.82
CA LEU A 69 -2.93 4.56 -9.98
C LEU A 69 -4.36 4.41 -10.46
N LYS A 70 -5.16 5.48 -10.42
CA LYS A 70 -6.49 5.49 -11.03
C LYS A 70 -6.34 5.69 -12.52
N LYS A 71 -6.99 4.84 -13.32
CA LYS A 71 -7.10 5.07 -14.76
C LYS A 71 -8.20 6.08 -15.03
N GLU A 72 -7.83 7.18 -15.70
CA GLU A 72 -8.73 8.28 -16.03
C GLU A 72 -9.99 7.78 -16.78
N GLY A 73 -11.15 8.36 -16.44
CA GLY A 73 -12.44 8.01 -17.06
C GLY A 73 -12.90 6.57 -16.83
N SER A 74 -12.36 5.86 -15.83
CA SER A 74 -12.75 4.48 -15.54
C SER A 74 -12.73 4.16 -14.04
N ASN A 75 -13.44 3.10 -13.67
CA ASN A 75 -13.44 2.53 -12.32
C ASN A 75 -12.26 1.57 -12.05
N ILE A 76 -11.16 1.72 -12.79
CA ILE A 76 -10.00 0.84 -12.69
C ILE A 76 -8.92 1.50 -11.83
N LEU A 77 -8.47 0.77 -10.81
CA LEU A 77 -7.39 1.16 -9.91
C LEU A 77 -6.27 0.12 -10.01
N HIS A 78 -5.10 0.54 -10.46
CA HIS A 78 -3.93 -0.32 -10.58
C HIS A 78 -3.08 -0.24 -9.31
N PHE A 79 -2.83 -1.38 -8.66
CA PHE A 79 -2.03 -1.50 -7.46
C PHE A 79 -0.61 -1.89 -7.83
N TYR A 80 0.33 -1.05 -7.42
CA TYR A 80 1.77 -1.25 -7.61
C TYR A 80 2.50 -1.32 -6.28
N LEU A 81 3.58 -2.08 -6.26
CA LEU A 81 4.46 -2.25 -5.13
C LEU A 81 5.78 -1.52 -5.36
N ARG A 82 6.07 -0.53 -4.51
CA ARG A 82 7.36 0.15 -4.45
C ARG A 82 8.26 -0.53 -3.41
N ARG A 83 9.31 -1.20 -3.88
CA ARG A 83 10.20 -1.98 -3.02
C ARG A 83 11.02 -1.08 -2.08
N THR A 84 11.15 -1.48 -0.83
CA THR A 84 11.98 -0.75 0.15
C THR A 84 13.26 -1.52 0.46
N LYS A 85 14.40 -0.81 0.45
CA LYS A 85 15.74 -1.42 0.53
C LYS A 85 16.01 -2.19 1.83
N ILE A 86 15.30 -1.86 2.91
CA ILE A 86 15.53 -2.43 4.25
C ILE A 86 15.13 -3.92 4.29
N TYR A 87 14.13 -4.33 3.52
CA TYR A 87 13.56 -5.68 3.61
C TYR A 87 14.13 -6.69 2.62
N ALA A 88 14.84 -6.24 1.59
CA ALA A 88 15.50 -7.13 0.63
C ALA A 88 16.54 -8.07 1.28
N LYS A 89 17.02 -7.75 2.50
CA LYS A 89 18.08 -8.50 3.20
C LYS A 89 17.61 -9.38 4.36
N ALA A 90 16.43 -9.16 4.93
CA ALA A 90 16.14 -9.67 6.29
C ALA A 90 15.49 -11.07 6.33
N ILE A 91 14.69 -11.50 5.34
CA ILE A 91 14.03 -12.82 5.35
C ILE A 91 13.88 -13.32 3.89
N LYS A 92 14.89 -14.03 3.37
CA LYS A 92 14.91 -14.48 1.96
C LYS A 92 13.77 -15.41 1.52
N ARG A 93 12.94 -15.92 2.44
CA ARG A 93 11.90 -16.93 2.15
C ARG A 93 10.48 -16.37 2.02
N ILE A 94 10.20 -15.18 2.54
CA ILE A 94 8.85 -14.59 2.54
C ILE A 94 8.95 -13.15 2.07
N ASP A 95 8.23 -12.84 1.00
CA ASP A 95 8.09 -11.48 0.50
C ASP A 95 7.08 -10.71 1.36
N LEU A 96 7.56 -10.15 2.46
CA LEU A 96 6.72 -9.43 3.42
C LEU A 96 6.00 -8.22 2.79
N GLN A 97 6.58 -7.59 1.77
CA GLN A 97 5.94 -6.45 1.11
C GLN A 97 4.76 -6.88 0.22
N LYS A 98 4.79 -8.11 -0.33
CA LYS A 98 3.60 -8.69 -0.99
C LYS A 98 2.51 -9.07 0.02
N VAL A 99 2.89 -9.50 1.22
CA VAL A 99 1.93 -9.70 2.33
C VAL A 99 1.30 -8.37 2.73
N ASP A 100 2.10 -7.32 2.91
CA ASP A 100 1.61 -5.96 3.20
C ASP A 100 0.63 -5.47 2.11
N MET A 101 0.93 -5.76 0.84
CA MET A 101 0.01 -5.45 -0.27
C MET A 101 -1.31 -6.21 -0.16
N GLY A 102 -1.29 -7.50 0.18
CA GLY A 102 -2.52 -8.27 0.40
C GLY A 102 -3.39 -7.71 1.53
N ILE A 103 -2.78 -7.19 2.60
CA ILE A 103 -3.49 -6.49 3.68
C ILE A 103 -4.16 -5.22 3.14
N ALA A 104 -3.44 -4.40 2.36
CA ALA A 104 -4.00 -3.21 1.72
C ALA A 104 -5.17 -3.55 0.79
N MET A 105 -5.05 -4.60 -0.03
CA MET A 105 -6.13 -5.09 -0.89
C MET A 105 -7.36 -5.49 -0.08
N CYS A 106 -7.18 -6.24 1.02
CA CYS A 106 -8.29 -6.62 1.90
C CYS A 106 -9.01 -5.40 2.49
N HIS A 107 -8.26 -4.40 2.97
CA HIS A 107 -8.84 -3.14 3.47
C HIS A 107 -9.65 -2.40 2.39
N PHE A 108 -9.12 -2.34 1.16
CA PHE A 108 -9.83 -1.74 0.03
C PHE A 108 -11.16 -2.46 -0.24
N GLU A 109 -11.12 -3.79 -0.38
CA GLU A 109 -12.28 -4.60 -0.74
C GLU A 109 -13.35 -4.60 0.35
N LEU A 110 -12.97 -4.61 1.63
CA LEU A 110 -13.91 -4.50 2.74
C LEU A 110 -14.62 -3.13 2.73
N ALA A 111 -13.89 -2.04 2.49
CA ALA A 111 -14.49 -0.72 2.37
C ALA A 111 -15.41 -0.62 1.13
N ALA A 112 -15.00 -1.20 0.01
CA ALA A 112 -15.82 -1.25 -1.20
C ALA A 112 -17.13 -2.01 -0.95
N ARG A 113 -17.06 -3.17 -0.29
CA ARG A 113 -18.24 -3.97 0.07
C ARG A 113 -19.19 -3.23 1.02
N GLU A 114 -18.67 -2.58 2.04
CA GLU A 114 -19.47 -1.78 2.99
C GLU A 114 -20.22 -0.65 2.28
N LEU A 115 -19.61 -0.06 1.25
CA LEU A 115 -20.20 1.00 0.43
C LEU A 115 -21.09 0.47 -0.71
N GLY A 116 -21.30 -0.84 -0.80
CA GLY A 116 -22.08 -1.46 -1.89
C GLY A 116 -21.43 -1.33 -3.26
N LEU A 117 -20.09 -1.18 -3.33
CA LEU A 117 -19.37 -1.06 -4.59
C LEU A 117 -19.00 -2.45 -5.13
N SER A 118 -19.56 -2.77 -6.30
CA SER A 118 -19.19 -3.95 -7.08
C SER A 118 -17.77 -3.83 -7.63
N GLY A 119 -17.07 -4.96 -7.72
CA GLY A 119 -15.83 -5.06 -8.46
C GLY A 119 -15.07 -6.35 -8.16
N SER A 120 -13.96 -6.54 -8.86
CA SER A 120 -13.12 -7.73 -8.81
C SER A 120 -11.64 -7.37 -8.92
N TRP A 121 -10.79 -8.24 -8.37
CA TRP A 121 -9.35 -8.18 -8.54
C TRP A 121 -8.94 -8.91 -9.83
N GLU A 122 -8.26 -8.21 -10.73
CA GLU A 122 -7.94 -8.69 -12.08
C GLU A 122 -6.50 -8.40 -12.50
N GLN A 123 -5.89 -9.36 -13.20
CA GLN A 123 -4.60 -9.15 -13.86
C GLN A 123 -4.83 -8.47 -15.22
N GLN A 124 -4.51 -7.19 -15.32
CA GLN A 124 -4.54 -6.45 -16.59
C GLN A 124 -3.29 -6.79 -17.40
N GLY A 125 -3.43 -7.59 -18.47
CA GLY A 125 -2.30 -8.11 -19.25
C GLY A 125 -1.47 -7.06 -19.99
N ASN A 126 -2.00 -5.85 -20.17
CA ASN A 126 -1.29 -4.70 -20.73
C ASN A 126 -0.51 -3.88 -19.68
N GLN A 127 -0.71 -4.14 -18.38
CA GLN A 127 0.00 -3.42 -17.32
C GLN A 127 1.35 -4.05 -17.05
N THR A 128 2.35 -3.19 -16.91
CA THR A 128 3.74 -3.56 -16.69
C THR A 128 4.32 -2.76 -15.53
N ASN A 129 5.47 -3.21 -15.05
CA ASN A 129 6.24 -2.47 -14.06
C ASN A 129 6.61 -1.09 -14.60
N ARG A 130 6.54 -0.06 -13.77
CA ARG A 130 6.93 1.32 -14.12
C ARG A 130 8.00 1.80 -13.15
N GLU A 131 9.18 2.15 -13.66
CA GLU A 131 10.30 2.63 -12.85
C GLU A 131 10.64 1.67 -11.68
N ASP A 132 10.50 2.15 -10.44
CA ASP A 132 10.74 1.42 -9.19
C ASP A 132 9.46 0.77 -8.60
N LYS A 133 8.41 0.64 -9.42
CA LYS A 133 7.07 0.17 -9.02
C LYS A 133 6.71 -1.10 -9.80
N GLU A 134 6.60 -2.19 -9.07
CA GLU A 134 6.17 -3.51 -9.58
C GLU A 134 4.65 -3.53 -9.68
N TYR A 135 4.10 -3.83 -10.85
CA TYR A 135 2.66 -4.02 -10.99
C TYR A 135 2.24 -5.31 -10.27
N ILE A 136 1.17 -5.23 -9.47
CA ILE A 136 0.65 -6.40 -8.73
C ILE A 136 -0.68 -6.85 -9.35
N ILE A 137 -1.69 -6.00 -9.28
CA ILE A 137 -3.08 -6.35 -9.64
C ILE A 137 -3.90 -5.08 -9.85
N SER A 138 -5.09 -5.20 -10.43
CA SER A 138 -6.02 -4.09 -10.57
C SER A 138 -7.35 -4.41 -9.90
N TRP A 139 -8.00 -3.41 -9.33
CA TRP A 139 -9.43 -3.45 -9.04
C TRP A 139 -10.20 -2.95 -10.26
N THR A 140 -11.17 -3.74 -10.73
CA THR A 140 -12.10 -3.39 -11.81
C THR A 140 -13.51 -3.37 -11.21
N GLY A 141 -14.20 -2.22 -11.23
CA GLY A 141 -15.58 -2.11 -10.72
C GLY A 141 -16.46 -1.11 -11.45
#